data_AF-A0A5D3WQ34-F1
#
_entry.id   AF-A0A5D3WQ34-F1
#
_cell.length_a   1.000
_cell.length_b   1.000
_cell.length_c   1.000
_cell.angle_alpha   90.00
_cell.angle_beta   90.00
_cell.angle_gamma   90.00
#
_symmetry.space_group_name_H-M   'P 1'
#
loop_
_entity.id
_entity.type
_entity.pdbx_description
1 polymer ?
#
loop_
_entity_poly.entity_id
_entity_poly.type
_entity_poly.pdbx_seq_one_letter_code
_entity_poly.pdbx_strand_id
1 'polypeptide(L)'
;MKKSEPHRLREAWILCFLLGIIMLNYPFIHIFNKPDTLFGIPVLVLYLMLGWPLSILVIFLFSLQLDHDDSHGNGDDLKLP
;
A
#
# COMPACT_ATOMS: atom_id res chain seq x y z
N MET A 1 9.32 -3.02 -28.22
CA MET A 1 8.89 -2.15 -27.10
C MET A 1 7.63 -2.74 -26.50
N LYS A 2 7.76 -3.41 -25.35
CA LYS A 2 6.63 -3.98 -24.59
C LYS A 2 5.81 -2.79 -24.09
N LYS A 3 4.51 -2.73 -24.40
CA LYS A 3 3.63 -1.66 -23.93
C LYS A 3 3.67 -1.69 -22.39
N SER A 4 4.21 -0.62 -21.83
CA SER A 4 4.38 -0.43 -20.40
C SER A 4 3.01 -0.13 -19.80
N GLU A 5 2.41 -1.15 -19.19
CA GLU A 5 1.19 -1.10 -18.37
C GLU A 5 1.22 0.10 -17.40
N PRO A 6 0.59 1.24 -17.73
CA PRO A 6 0.57 2.39 -16.84
C PRO A 6 -0.41 2.18 -15.67
N HIS A 7 -1.18 1.08 -15.67
CA HIS A 7 -2.22 0.80 -14.70
C HIS A 7 -1.65 0.47 -13.32
N ARG A 8 -0.73 -0.51 -13.23
CA ARG A 8 -0.17 -0.98 -11.96
C ARG A 8 0.64 0.08 -11.22
N LEU A 9 1.37 0.91 -11.96
CA LEU A 9 2.13 2.03 -11.38
C LEU A 9 1.19 3.08 -10.78
N ARG A 10 0.08 3.38 -11.46
CA ARG A 10 -0.92 4.33 -10.97
C ARG A 10 -1.62 3.81 -9.71
N GLU A 11 -1.98 2.53 -9.68
CA GLU A 11 -2.55 1.89 -8.48
C GLU A 11 -1.57 1.90 -7.31
N ALA A 12 -0.32 1.49 -7.52
CA ALA A 12 0.70 1.51 -6.47
C ALA A 12 0.92 2.93 -5.90
N TRP A 13 0.93 3.95 -6.76
CA TRP A 13 1.01 5.35 -6.34
C TRP A 13 -0.20 5.80 -5.52
N ILE A 14 -1.42 5.43 -5.93
CA ILE A 14 -2.65 5.76 -5.21
C ILE A 14 -2.68 5.04 -3.86
N LEU A 15 -2.36 3.74 -3.80
CA LEU A 15 -2.28 2.99 -2.54
C LEU A 15 -1.22 3.58 -1.62
N CYS A 16 -0.02 3.90 -2.13
CA CYS A 16 1.03 4.55 -1.35
C CYS A 16 0.58 5.88 -0.76
N PHE A 17 -0.10 6.71 -1.55
CA PHE A 17 -0.59 8.00 -1.10
C PHE A 17 -1.72 7.86 -0.06
N LEU A 18 -2.69 6.98 -0.31
CA LEU A 18 -3.78 6.70 0.61
C LEU A 18 -3.24 6.15 1.94
N LEU A 19 -2.29 5.23 1.88
CA LEU A 19 -1.65 4.62 3.04
C LEU A 19 -0.83 5.65 3.83
N GLY A 20 -0.12 6.54 3.13
CA GLY A 20 0.52 7.71 3.74
C GLY A 20 -0.47 8.63 4.46
N ILE A 21 -1.61 8.95 3.85
CA ILE A 21 -2.67 9.77 4.49
C ILE A 21 -3.24 9.08 5.74
N ILE A 22 -3.49 7.77 5.68
CA ILE A 22 -3.95 6.99 6.84
C ILE A 22 -2.91 7.03 7.96
N MET A 23 -1.63 6.89 7.60
CA MET A 23 -0.50 6.94 8.52
C MET A 23 -0.31 8.33 9.15
N LEU A 24 -0.57 9.40 8.38
CA LEU A 24 -0.54 10.81 8.83
C LEU A 24 -1.87 11.28 9.46
N ASN A 25 -2.86 10.40 9.63
CA ASN A 25 -4.18 10.79 10.10
C ASN A 25 -4.12 11.23 11.58
N TYR A 26 -4.85 12.31 11.90
CA TYR A 26 -4.89 12.94 13.25
C TYR A 26 -5.05 11.96 14.43
N PRO A 27 -5.99 10.99 14.44
CA PRO A 27 -6.12 10.01 15.52
C PRO A 27 -4.87 9.15 15.75
N PHE A 28 -4.20 8.70 14.68
CA PHE A 28 -2.96 7.92 14.81
C PHE A 28 -1.85 8.79 15.41
N ILE A 29 -1.64 9.98 14.83
CA ILE A 29 -0.66 10.92 15.34
C ILE A 29 -0.97 11.27 16.80
N HIS A 30 -2.22 11.54 17.17
CA HIS A 30 -2.61 11.93 18.51
C HIS A 30 -2.42 10.79 19.55
N ILE A 31 -2.67 9.53 19.16
CA ILE A 31 -2.45 8.37 20.03
C ILE A 31 -0.95 8.15 20.29
N PHE A 32 -0.09 8.37 19.28
CA PHE A 32 1.36 8.20 19.40
C PHE A 32 2.10 9.47 19.86
N ASN A 33 1.46 10.63 19.79
CA ASN A 33 1.95 11.91 20.33
C ASN A 33 1.69 12.00 21.84
N LYS A 34 1.92 10.89 22.55
CA LYS A 34 2.02 10.90 24.00
C LYS A 34 3.34 11.59 24.36
N PRO A 35 3.39 12.39 25.43
CA PRO A 35 4.66 12.97 25.91
C PRO A 35 5.66 11.91 26.39
N ASP A 36 5.25 10.63 26.44
CA ASP A 36 6.11 9.49 26.69
C ASP A 36 7.14 9.35 25.55
N THR A 37 8.38 9.68 25.89
CA THR A 37 9.53 9.47 25.01
C THR A 37 10.10 8.10 25.32
N LEU A 38 10.13 7.20 24.33
CA LEU A 38 10.85 5.94 24.49
C LEU A 38 12.33 6.25 24.28
N PHE A 39 13.16 6.11 25.32
CA PHE A 39 14.59 6.42 25.23
C PHE A 39 14.93 7.89 24.86
N GLY A 40 14.01 8.84 25.08
CA GLY A 40 14.19 10.24 24.68
C GLY A 40 13.81 10.53 23.22
N ILE A 41 13.36 9.52 22.47
CA ILE A 41 12.90 9.66 21.07
C ILE A 41 11.36 9.69 21.06
N PRO A 42 10.73 10.64 20.35
CA PRO A 42 9.29 10.67 20.19
C PRO A 42 8.80 9.37 19.52
N VAL A 43 7.78 8.74 20.10
CA VAL A 43 7.17 7.50 19.56
C VAL A 43 6.68 7.69 18.12
N LEU A 44 6.32 8.92 17.75
CA LEU A 44 6.03 9.34 16.38
C LEU A 44 7.14 8.95 15.37
N VAL A 45 8.41 9.11 15.74
CA VAL A 45 9.55 8.78 14.85
C VAL A 45 9.68 7.28 14.68
N LEU A 46 9.51 6.50 15.77
CA LEU A 46 9.48 5.04 15.71
C LEU A 46 8.32 4.54 14.83
N TYR A 47 7.15 5.17 14.99
CA TYR A 47 5.99 4.88 14.18
C TYR A 47 6.25 5.16 12.70
N LEU A 48 6.89 6.28 12.36
CA LEU A 48 7.25 6.59 10.98
C LEU A 48 8.27 5.57 10.44
N MET A 49 9.27 5.22 11.24
CA MET A 49 10.34 4.30 10.88
C MET A 49 9.84 2.87 10.62
N LEU A 50 8.86 2.39 11.38
CA LEU A 50 8.25 1.07 11.18
C LEU A 50 7.04 1.10 10.22
N GLY A 51 6.26 2.18 10.25
CA GLY A 51 5.07 2.36 9.42
C GLY A 51 5.41 2.49 7.93
N TRP A 52 6.58 3.05 7.60
CA TRP A 52 7.03 3.19 6.21
C TRP A 52 7.34 1.85 5.52
N PRO A 53 8.19 0.95 6.07
CA PRO A 53 8.39 -0.37 5.49
C PRO A 53 7.13 -1.24 5.58
N LEU A 54 6.32 -1.11 6.64
CA LEU A 54 5.03 -1.78 6.74
C LEU A 54 4.09 -1.34 5.59
N SER A 55 4.09 -0.06 5.25
CA SER A 55 3.29 0.48 4.16
C SER A 55 3.71 -0.12 2.81
N ILE A 56 5.01 -0.15 2.53
CA ILE A 56 5.56 -0.77 1.32
C ILE A 56 5.21 -2.26 1.28
N LEU A 57 5.30 -2.96 2.40
CA LEU A 57 4.98 -4.39 2.51
C LEU A 57 3.51 -4.69 2.18
N VAL A 58 2.58 -3.89 2.70
CA VAL A 58 1.14 -4.04 2.40
C VAL A 58 0.87 -3.84 0.90
N ILE A 59 1.44 -2.80 0.30
CA ILE A 59 1.29 -2.52 -1.15
C ILE A 59 1.89 -3.66 -1.97
N PHE A 60 3.06 -4.15 -1.58
CA PHE A 60 3.74 -5.25 -2.24
C PHE A 60 2.92 -6.55 -2.17
N LEU A 61 2.40 -6.90 -0.99
CA LEU A 61 1.57 -8.08 -0.79
C LEU A 61 0.28 -8.00 -1.62
N PHE A 62 -0.34 -6.81 -1.66
CA PHE A 62 -1.55 -6.56 -2.43
C PHE A 62 -1.29 -6.61 -3.94
N SER A 63 -0.19 -6.02 -4.40
CA SER A 63 0.23 -6.08 -5.81
C SER A 63 0.52 -7.50 -6.28
N LEU A 64 0.98 -8.36 -5.36
CA LEU A 64 1.17 -9.80 -5.61
C LEU A 64 -0.15 -10.57 -5.67
N GLN A 65 -1.16 -10.19 -4.86
CA GLN A 65 -2.48 -10.82 -4.90
C GLN A 65 -3.28 -10.44 -6.15
N LEU A 66 -3.22 -9.17 -6.56
CA LEU A 66 -3.94 -8.68 -7.75
C LEU A 66 -3.47 -9.33 -9.06
N ASP A 67 -2.19 -9.73 -9.15
CA ASP A 67 -1.64 -10.44 -10.32
C ASP A 67 -2.34 -11.79 -10.57
N HIS A 68 -3.05 -12.34 -9.56
CA HIS A 68 -3.69 -13.65 -9.63
C HIS A 68 -5.13 -13.62 -10.18
N ASP A 69 -5.81 -12.47 -10.19
CA ASP A 69 -7.20 -12.35 -10.64
C ASP A 69 -7.34 -12.06 -12.15
N ASP A 70 -6.28 -11.64 -12.84
CA ASP A 70 -6.30 -11.34 -14.28
C ASP A 70 -6.45 -12.59 -15.18
N SER A 71 -6.48 -13.81 -14.62
CA SER A 71 -6.57 -15.06 -15.38
C SER A 71 -7.98 -15.62 -15.57
N HIS A 72 -9.03 -14.93 -15.11
CA HIS A 72 -10.42 -15.42 -15.14
C HIS A 72 -11.36 -14.56 -16.04
N GLY A 73 -11.03 -14.42 -17.33
CA GLY A 73 -11.89 -13.64 -18.24
C GLY A 73 -11.69 -13.83 -19.75
N ASN A 74 -11.23 -14.99 -20.23
CA ASN A 74 -11.13 -15.27 -21.68
C ASN A 74 -11.68 -16.66 -22.05
N GLY A 75 -12.73 -17.11 -21.37
CA GLY A 75 -13.32 -18.45 -21.58
C GLY A 75 -14.52 -18.49 -22.52
N ASP A 76 -15.11 -17.35 -22.83
CA ASP A 76 -16.42 -17.24 -23.47
C ASP A 76 -16.38 -16.97 -24.98
N ASP A 77 -15.19 -16.74 -25.55
CA ASP A 77 -15.00 -16.60 -27.01
C ASP A 77 -14.89 -17.94 -27.74
N LEU A 78 -14.98 -19.08 -27.04
CA LEU A 78 -14.81 -20.42 -27.62
C LEU A 78 -16.07 -21.29 -27.59
N LYS A 79 -17.23 -20.69 -27.86
CA LYS A 79 -18.35 -21.46 -28.40
C LYS A 79 -18.67 -21.06 -29.84
N LEU A 80 -17.77 -21.54 -30.71
CA LEU A 80 -18.03 -21.93 -32.11
C LEU A 80 -19.23 -22.91 -32.17
N PRO A 81 -19.86 -23.17 -33.34
CA PRO A 81 -19.57 -22.70 -34.70
C PRO A 81 -20.62 -21.74 -35.31
#